data_AF-A0A838MVT3-F1
#
_entry.id   AF-A0A838MVT3-F1
#
_cell.length_a   1.000
_cell.length_b   1.000
_cell.length_c   1.000
_cell.angle_alpha   90.00
_cell.angle_beta   90.00
_cell.angle_gamma   90.00
#
_symmetry.space_group_name_H-M   'P 1'
#
loop_
_entity.id
_entity.type
_entity.pdbx_description
1 polymer ?
#
loop_
_entity_poly.entity_id
_entity_poly.type
_entity_poly.pdbx_seq_one_letter_code
_entity_poly.pdbx_strand_id
1 'polypeptide(L)' 'MKNRYISPAAGALFRVIAVLALTGAFGAHILAQTTPGGTTIQNSASATYSDGNGNDFSTVSNTVTVTVANVSGLVITPD' A
#
# COMPACT_ATOMS: atom_id res chain seq x y z
N MET A 1 -28.54 -47.10 13.32
CA MET A 1 -28.22 -45.89 12.52
C MET A 1 -28.40 -44.67 13.43
N LYS A 2 -27.33 -43.92 13.75
CA LYS A 2 -27.43 -42.72 14.62
C LYS A 2 -27.47 -41.48 13.72
N ASN A 3 -28.66 -40.89 13.59
CA ASN A 3 -28.85 -39.66 12.81
C ASN A 3 -28.21 -38.48 13.55
N ARG A 4 -27.14 -37.91 12.99
CA ARG A 4 -26.46 -36.75 13.57
C ARG A 4 -27.29 -35.50 13.29
N TYR A 5 -28.12 -35.10 14.26
CA TYR A 5 -28.79 -33.81 14.22
C TYR A 5 -27.76 -32.70 14.41
N ILE A 6 -27.45 -31.99 13.33
CA ILE A 6 -26.70 -30.74 13.39
C ILE A 6 -27.65 -29.72 14.00
N SER A 7 -27.30 -29.19 15.17
CA SER A 7 -28.12 -28.23 15.88
C SER A 7 -28.26 -26.93 15.05
N PRO A 8 -29.44 -26.29 15.02
CA PRO A 8 -29.66 -25.07 14.23
C PRO A 8 -28.72 -23.91 14.66
N ALA A 9 -28.25 -23.92 15.91
CA ALA A 9 -27.24 -23.00 16.43
C ALA A 9 -25.88 -23.14 15.74
N ALA A 10 -25.47 -24.36 15.37
CA ALA A 10 -24.21 -24.59 14.66
C ALA A 10 -24.26 -24.01 13.24
N GLY A 11 -25.42 -24.09 12.58
CA GLY A 11 -25.65 -23.47 11.26
C GLY A 11 -25.63 -21.93 11.30
N ALA A 12 -26.16 -21.33 12.37
CA ALA A 12 -26.16 -19.88 12.55
C ALA A 12 -24.74 -19.32 12.75
N LEU A 13 -23.92 -19.98 13.57
CA LEU A 13 -22.53 -19.58 13.82
C LEU A 13 -21.69 -19.62 12.53
N PHE A 14 -21.84 -20.68 11.72
CA PHE A 14 -21.15 -20.80 10.43
C PHE A 14 -21.47 -19.65 9.46
N ARG A 15 -22.73 -19.19 9.45
CA ARG A 15 -23.15 -18.06 8.61
C ARG A 15 -22.51 -16.75 9.06
N VAL A 16 -22.45 -16.49 10.36
CA VAL A 16 -21.81 -15.29 10.91
C VAL A 16 -20.31 -15.27 10.59
N ILE A 17 -19.63 -16.41 10.74
CA ILE A 17 -18.21 -16.54 10.40
C ILE A 17 -18.00 -16.33 8.90
N ALA A 18 -18.87 -16.89 8.06
CA ALA A 18 -18.79 -16.72 6.60
C ALA A 18 -18.97 -15.26 6.18
N VAL A 19 -19.92 -14.54 6.78
CA VAL A 19 -20.13 -13.10 6.51
C VAL A 19 -18.92 -12.28 6.96
N LEU A 20 -18.37 -12.57 8.16
CA LEU A 20 -17.20 -11.86 8.67
C LEU A 20 -15.93 -12.14 7.84
N ALA A 21 -15.75 -13.37 7.36
CA ALA A 21 -14.66 -13.73 6.47
C ALA A 21 -14.77 -13.01 5.12
N LEU A 22 -15.99 -12.89 4.59
CA LEU A 22 -16.24 -12.19 3.34
C LEU A 22 -15.98 -10.68 3.47
N THR A 23 -16.43 -10.04 4.56
CA THR A 23 -16.15 -8.62 4.80
C THR A 23 -14.66 -8.35 5.07
N GLY A 24 -13.97 -9.26 5.76
CA GLY A 24 -12.53 -9.18 5.98
C GLY A 24 -11.70 -9.33 4.70
N ALA A 25 -12.14 -10.19 3.76
CA ALA A 25 -11.41 -10.45 2.51
C ALA A 25 -11.44 -9.27 1.54
N PHE A 26 -12.53 -8.48 1.51
CA PHE A 26 -12.68 -7.34 0.60
C PHE A 26 -12.30 -5.98 1.22
N GLY A 27 -12.08 -5.89 2.53
CA GLY A 27 -11.68 -4.65 3.21
C GLY A 27 -10.23 -4.22 2.99
N ALA A 28 -9.38 -5.12 2.48
CA ALA A 28 -7.93 -4.88 2.34
C ALA A 28 -7.56 -3.90 1.21
N HIS A 29 -8.50 -3.58 0.31
CA HIS A 29 -8.21 -2.75 -0.86
C HIS A 29 -8.13 -1.24 -0.57
N ILE A 30 -8.39 -0.78 0.67
CA ILE A 30 -8.36 0.64 1.05
C ILE A 30 -6.91 1.15 1.28
N LEU A 31 -5.91 0.26 1.35
CA LEU A 31 -4.51 0.63 1.64
C LEU A 31 -3.63 0.82 0.39
N ALA A 32 -4.20 1.15 -0.77
CA ALA A 32 -3.45 1.26 -2.02
C ALA A 32 -2.50 2.49 -2.11
N GLN A 33 -2.22 3.19 -1.01
CA GLN A 33 -1.16 4.19 -0.96
C GLN A 33 0.16 3.51 -0.60
N THR A 34 0.96 3.20 -1.62
CA THR A 34 2.28 2.54 -1.46
C THR A 34 3.35 3.43 -0.82
N THR A 35 3.10 4.74 -0.71
CA THR A 35 4.00 5.70 -0.06
C THR A 35 3.22 6.57 0.93
N PRO A 36 3.35 6.34 2.25
CA PRO A 36 2.63 7.11 3.26
C PRO A 36 2.90 8.62 3.17
N GLY A 37 1.91 9.43 3.51
CA GLY A 37 2.11 10.86 3.74
C GLY A 37 3.15 11.11 4.85
N GLY A 38 3.87 12.22 4.75
CA GLY A 38 5.03 12.55 5.58
C GLY A 38 6.33 11.84 5.17
N THR A 39 6.29 10.91 4.21
CA THR A 39 7.51 10.29 3.68
C THR A 39 8.39 11.33 3.00
N THR A 40 9.66 11.39 3.37
CA THR A 40 10.65 12.24 2.70
C THR A 40 11.38 11.44 1.63
N ILE A 41 11.37 11.96 0.41
CA ILE A 41 12.06 11.41 -0.75
C ILE A 41 13.16 12.40 -1.14
N GLN A 42 14.39 11.89 -1.28
CA GLN A 42 15.55 12.67 -1.68
C GLN A 42 16.11 12.14 -3.00
N ASN A 43 16.46 13.04 -3.91
CA ASN A 43 17.09 12.71 -5.18
C ASN A 43 18.36 13.54 -5.38
N SER A 44 19.44 12.86 -5.76
CA SER A 44 20.70 13.45 -6.19
C SER A 44 21.27 12.57 -7.31
N ALA A 45 21.91 13.19 -8.30
CA ALA A 45 22.49 12.50 -9.44
C ALA A 45 24.01 12.69 -9.46
N SER A 46 24.73 11.66 -9.91
CA SER A 46 26.15 11.74 -10.21
C SER A 46 26.40 11.60 -11.70
N ALA A 47 27.45 12.26 -12.20
CA ALA A 47 27.89 12.14 -13.58
C ALA A 47 29.41 12.05 -13.63
N THR A 48 29.90 11.23 -14.55
CA THR A 48 31.32 11.12 -14.91
C THR A 48 31.46 11.38 -16.40
N TYR A 49 32.39 12.24 -16.80
CA TYR A 49 32.62 12.58 -18.20
C TYR A 49 34.09 12.94 -18.44
N SER A 50 34.53 12.80 -19.68
CA SER A 50 35.87 13.22 -20.12
C SER A 50 35.75 14.37 -21.11
N ASP A 51 36.67 15.33 -21.05
CA ASP A 51 36.74 16.39 -22.05
C ASP A 51 37.54 15.96 -23.30
N GLY A 52 37.59 16.83 -24.32
CA GLY A 52 38.37 16.59 -25.54
C GLY A 52 39.89 16.59 -25.34
N ASN A 53 40.37 16.97 -24.16
CA ASN A 53 41.77 16.94 -23.77
C ASN A 53 42.14 15.67 -22.99
N GLY A 54 41.18 14.77 -22.76
CA GLY A 54 41.39 13.52 -22.04
C GLY A 54 41.40 13.69 -20.51
N ASN A 55 40.91 14.81 -19.98
CA ASN A 55 40.72 14.97 -18.55
C ASN A 55 39.39 14.35 -18.12
N ASP A 56 39.40 13.59 -17.05
CA ASP A 56 38.20 13.00 -16.46
C ASP A 56 37.66 13.86 -15.31
N PHE A 57 36.33 14.00 -15.28
CA PHE A 57 35.62 14.76 -14.27
C PHE A 57 34.51 13.91 -13.65
N SER A 58 34.27 14.17 -12.36
CA SER A 58 33.12 13.63 -11.64
C SER A 58 32.41 14.77 -10.92
N THR A 59 31.08 14.77 -10.98
CA THR A 59 30.25 15.75 -10.31
C THR A 59 29.02 15.10 -9.71
N VAL A 60 28.50 15.72 -8.66
CA VAL A 60 27.25 15.33 -7.98
C VAL A 60 26.36 16.56 -7.92
N SER A 61 25.08 16.40 -8.26
CA SER A 61 24.10 17.48 -8.18
C SER A 61 23.76 17.82 -6.73
N ASN A 62 23.16 18.98 -6.52
CA ASN A 62 22.46 19.29 -5.28
C ASN A 62 21.34 18.26 -5.02
N THR A 63 21.01 18.03 -3.76
CA THR A 63 19.90 17.16 -3.36
C THR A 63 18.57 17.90 -3.44
N VAL A 64 17.59 17.29 -4.11
CA VAL A 64 16.19 17.72 -4.10
C VAL A 64 15.43 16.90 -3.06
N THR A 65 14.70 17.59 -2.19
CA THR A 65 13.90 16.97 -1.11
C THR A 65 12.42 17.22 -1.36
N VAL A 66 11.62 16.15 -1.35
CA VAL A 66 10.16 16.20 -1.48
C VAL A 66 9.54 15.47 -0.29
N THR A 67 8.52 16.06 0.31
CA THR A 67 7.72 15.41 1.36
C THR A 67 6.36 15.05 0.80
N VAL A 68 5.98 13.77 0.89
CA VAL A 68 4.66 13.29 0.45
C VAL A 68 3.59 13.93 1.33
N ALA A 69 2.58 14.54 0.71
CA ALA A 69 1.48 15.14 1.46
C ALA A 69 0.61 14.06 2.13
N ASN A 70 0.07 14.38 3.30
CA ASN A 70 -1.00 13.58 3.90
C ASN A 70 -2.31 13.91 3.19
N VAL A 71 -2.95 12.92 2.58
CA VAL A 71 -4.29 13.03 1.98
C VAL A 71 -5.26 12.15 2.74
N SER A 72 -6.42 12.70 3.10
CA SER A 72 -7.52 11.91 3.66
C SER A 72 -8.09 11.00 2.56
N GLY A 73 -8.34 9.73 2.88
CA GLY A 73 -9.18 8.88 2.03
C GLY A 73 -10.60 9.44 1.98
N LEU A 74 -11.27 9.32 0.83
CA LEU A 74 -12.67 9.65 0.67
C LEU A 74 -13.46 8.35 0.50
N VAL A 75 -14.43 8.11 1.39
CA VAL A 75 -15.37 6.99 1.26
C VAL A 75 -16.61 7.50 0.53
N ILE A 76 -16.85 6.99 -0.67
CA ILE A 76 -18.07 7.27 -1.42
C ILE A 76 -19.07 6.15 -1.14
N THR A 77 -20.21 6.49 -0.55
CA THR A 77 -21.36 5.58 -0.42
C THR A 77 -22.31 5.79 -1.58
N PRO A 78 -22.78 4.72 -2.27
CA PRO A 78 -23.87 4.82 -3.25
C PRO A 78 -25.13 5.38 -2.59
N ASP A 79 -25.86 6.25 -3.30
CA ASP A 79 -27.19 6.73 -2.91
C ASP A 79 -28.31 5.71 -3.17
#